data_AF-A0A538AAY4-F1
#
_entry.id   AF-A0A538AAY4-F1
#
_cell.length_a   1.000
_cell.length_b   1.000
_cell.length_c   1.000
_cell.angle_alpha   90.00
_cell.angle_beta   90.00
_cell.angle_gamma   90.00
#
_symmetry.space_group_name_H-M   'P 1'
#
loop_
_entity.id
_entity.type
_entity.pdbx_description
1 polymer ?
#
loop_
_entity_poly.entity_id
_entity_poly.type
_entity_poly.pdbx_seq_one_letter_code
_entity_poly.pdbx_strand_id
1 'polypeptide(L)'
;MQPSEGSTVVAEVLAALAYGELRGAERAKDSVRLAPDARSRTEQAHVANLEVANQELIVARLRELGEEELTDRFKPYFDAFFDHTQPKDWVEAQTFHYVGDALVSDFADVLIPLLDRVSAEVVRRALRDREGQETFALDELTRAMREDPSASERIRKFSQRVVGEAFTQTSRAIGATEGLRALLGGAEAGRRFVIQMLDGHRKRLDRLGIEPVESD
;
A
#
# COMPACT_ATOMS: atom_id res chain seq x y z
N MET A 1 16.47 -20.42 21.56
CA MET A 1 16.56 -19.13 22.27
C MET A 1 15.25 -18.43 22.01
N GLN A 2 14.45 -18.10 23.03
CA GLN A 2 13.18 -17.41 22.77
C GLN A 2 13.47 -15.99 22.24
N PRO A 3 12.73 -15.51 21.22
CA PRO A 3 12.89 -14.15 20.73
C PRO A 3 12.64 -13.16 21.87
N SER A 4 13.39 -12.06 21.90
CA SER A 4 13.07 -10.95 22.80
C SER A 4 11.70 -10.34 22.43
N GLU A 5 11.02 -9.71 23.38
CA GLU A 5 9.74 -9.03 23.12
C GLU A 5 9.85 -8.04 21.93
N GLY A 6 10.97 -7.32 21.82
CA GLY A 6 11.23 -6.44 20.67
C GLY A 6 11.37 -7.15 19.33
N SER A 7 11.96 -8.35 19.29
CA SER A 7 12.01 -9.18 18.07
C SER A 7 10.62 -9.66 17.64
N THR A 8 9.73 -9.88 18.61
CA THR A 8 8.36 -10.37 18.36
C THR A 8 7.53 -9.30 17.66
N VAL A 9 7.62 -8.04 18.11
CA VAL A 9 6.86 -6.93 17.50
C VAL A 9 7.35 -6.60 16.09
N VAL A 10 8.67 -6.62 15.85
CA VAL A 10 9.22 -6.44 14.49
C VAL A 10 8.75 -7.54 13.55
N ALA A 11 8.72 -8.80 14.01
CA ALA A 11 8.19 -9.91 13.23
C ALA A 11 6.70 -9.73 12.89
N GLU A 12 5.88 -9.20 13.81
CA GLU A 12 4.47 -8.90 13.53
C GLU A 12 4.31 -7.82 12.44
N VAL A 13 5.13 -6.76 12.46
CA VAL A 13 5.11 -5.74 11.40
C VAL A 13 5.52 -6.32 10.05
N LEU A 14 6.58 -7.12 10.02
CA LEU A 14 7.04 -7.77 8.80
C LEU A 14 6.01 -8.77 8.27
N ALA A 15 5.27 -9.46 9.14
CA ALA A 15 4.19 -10.35 8.75
C ALA A 15 3.01 -9.58 8.12
N ALA A 16 2.64 -8.43 8.65
CA ALA A 16 1.64 -7.56 8.04
C ALA A 16 2.09 -7.08 6.65
N LEU A 17 3.32 -6.59 6.53
CA LEU A 17 3.88 -6.13 5.26
C LEU A 17 4.00 -7.28 4.24
N ALA A 18 4.49 -8.44 4.65
CA ALA A 18 4.63 -9.62 3.78
C ALA A 18 3.30 -10.03 3.15
N TYR A 19 2.23 -10.05 3.95
CA TYR A 19 0.90 -10.41 3.44
C TYR A 19 0.30 -9.30 2.56
N GLY A 20 0.52 -8.03 2.92
CA GLY A 20 0.15 -6.89 2.09
C GLY A 20 0.82 -6.92 0.71
N GLU A 21 2.13 -7.14 0.65
CA GLU A 21 2.89 -7.26 -0.60
C GLU A 21 2.46 -8.48 -1.41
N LEU A 22 2.12 -9.60 -0.78
CA LEU A 22 1.57 -10.77 -1.49
C LEU A 22 0.30 -10.40 -2.26
N ARG A 23 -0.67 -9.78 -1.57
CA ARG A 23 -1.93 -9.34 -2.19
C ARG A 23 -1.69 -8.22 -3.21
N GLY A 24 -0.72 -7.34 -2.97
CA GLY A 24 -0.28 -6.30 -3.90
C GLY A 24 0.29 -6.88 -5.19
N ALA A 25 1.16 -7.89 -5.09
CA ALA A 25 1.71 -8.60 -6.24
C ALA A 25 0.65 -9.34 -7.05
N GLU A 26 -0.30 -10.01 -6.39
CA GLU A 26 -1.46 -10.63 -7.06
C GLU A 26 -2.29 -9.59 -7.81
N ARG A 27 -2.58 -8.46 -7.16
CA ARG A 27 -3.29 -7.34 -7.78
C ARG A 27 -2.56 -6.80 -9.00
N ALA A 28 -1.25 -6.58 -8.90
CA ALA A 28 -0.44 -6.05 -10.00
C ALA A 28 -0.42 -7.02 -11.20
N LYS A 29 -0.35 -8.34 -10.95
CA LYS A 29 -0.47 -9.38 -11.98
C LYS A 29 -1.85 -9.35 -12.65
N ASP A 30 -2.91 -9.25 -11.86
CA ASP A 30 -4.27 -9.15 -12.38
C ASP A 30 -4.48 -7.89 -13.24
N SER A 31 -3.85 -6.77 -12.88
CA SER A 31 -3.92 -5.52 -13.64
C SER A 31 -3.31 -5.63 -15.04
N VAL A 32 -2.38 -6.56 -15.29
CA VAL A 32 -1.77 -6.75 -16.63
C VAL A 32 -2.82 -7.05 -17.70
N ARG A 33 -3.88 -7.79 -17.35
CA ARG A 33 -4.95 -8.11 -18.31
C ARG A 33 -5.85 -6.92 -18.65
N LEU A 34 -5.87 -5.91 -17.78
CA LEU A 34 -6.67 -4.69 -17.95
C LEU A 34 -6.00 -3.67 -18.87
N ALA A 35 -4.71 -3.82 -19.17
CA ALA A 35 -3.96 -2.89 -20.00
C ALA A 35 -4.58 -2.72 -21.41
N PRO A 36 -4.78 -1.46 -21.87
CA PRO A 36 -5.47 -1.15 -23.12
C PRO A 36 -4.61 -1.44 -24.36
N ASP A 37 -3.29 -1.44 -24.22
CA ASP A 37 -2.34 -1.62 -25.29
C ASP A 37 -1.08 -2.38 -24.83
N ALA A 38 -0.20 -2.71 -25.77
CA ALA A 38 1.00 -3.50 -25.52
C ALA A 38 2.06 -2.77 -24.67
N ARG A 39 2.13 -1.44 -24.76
CA ARG A 39 3.06 -0.63 -23.96
C ARG A 39 2.62 -0.69 -22.50
N SER A 40 1.38 -0.33 -22.21
CA SER A 40 0.83 -0.34 -20.85
C SER A 40 0.87 -1.74 -20.24
N ARG A 41 0.67 -2.80 -21.05
CA ARG A 41 0.79 -4.19 -20.60
C ARG A 41 2.21 -4.55 -20.17
N THR A 42 3.21 -4.09 -20.92
CA THR A 42 4.62 -4.36 -20.63
C THR A 42 5.06 -3.67 -19.34
N GLU A 43 4.70 -2.39 -19.19
CA GLU A 43 4.98 -1.62 -17.97
C GLU A 43 4.28 -2.23 -16.74
N GLN A 44 3.00 -2.61 -16.87
CA GLN A 44 2.28 -3.26 -15.77
C GLN A 44 2.88 -4.62 -15.39
N ALA A 45 3.37 -5.39 -16.37
CA ALA A 45 4.05 -6.65 -16.10
C ALA A 45 5.38 -6.42 -15.37
N HIS A 46 6.08 -5.32 -15.67
CA HIS A 46 7.27 -4.92 -14.92
C HIS A 46 6.93 -4.59 -13.46
N VAL A 47 5.89 -3.79 -13.22
CA VAL A 47 5.38 -3.51 -11.86
C VAL A 47 5.05 -4.81 -11.12
N ALA A 48 4.32 -5.73 -11.74
CA ALA A 48 3.98 -7.02 -11.14
C ALA A 48 5.22 -7.85 -10.73
N ASN A 49 6.29 -7.80 -11.51
CA ASN A 49 7.54 -8.49 -11.17
C ASN A 49 8.27 -7.83 -10.00
N LEU A 50 8.25 -6.49 -9.92
CA LEU A 50 8.81 -5.76 -8.79
C LEU A 50 8.09 -6.10 -7.49
N GLU A 51 6.76 -6.12 -7.48
CA GLU A 51 6.00 -6.45 -6.27
C GLU A 51 6.26 -7.88 -5.78
N VAL A 52 6.50 -8.84 -6.69
CA VAL A 52 6.94 -10.20 -6.31
C VAL A 52 8.31 -10.15 -5.62
N ALA A 53 9.27 -9.42 -6.19
CA ALA A 53 10.60 -9.30 -5.58
C ALA A 53 10.55 -8.59 -4.21
N ASN A 54 9.69 -7.59 -4.06
CA ASN A 54 9.46 -6.88 -2.80
C ASN A 54 8.92 -7.82 -1.74
N GLN A 55 7.91 -8.61 -2.09
CA GLN A 55 7.32 -9.63 -1.22
C GLN A 55 8.37 -10.67 -0.77
N GLU A 56 9.18 -11.18 -1.69
CA GLU A 56 10.24 -12.14 -1.38
C GLU A 56 11.26 -11.59 -0.37
N LEU A 57 11.65 -10.31 -0.52
CA LEU A 57 12.57 -9.65 0.41
C LEU A 57 12.00 -9.54 1.82
N ILE A 58 10.73 -9.13 1.95
CA ILE A 58 10.10 -8.96 3.26
C ILE A 58 9.86 -10.32 3.93
N VAL A 59 9.43 -11.34 3.17
CA VAL A 59 9.27 -12.71 3.68
C VAL A 59 10.59 -13.30 4.14
N ALA A 60 11.68 -13.08 3.40
CA ALA A 60 13.01 -13.54 3.82
C ALA A 60 13.40 -12.96 5.19
N ARG A 61 13.17 -11.65 5.40
CA ARG A 61 13.46 -11.01 6.69
C ARG A 61 12.51 -11.47 7.81
N LEU A 62 11.24 -11.72 7.50
CA LEU A 62 10.29 -12.30 8.45
C LEU A 62 10.79 -13.64 8.99
N ARG A 63 11.23 -14.55 8.11
CA ARG A 63 11.72 -15.90 8.48
C ARG A 63 12.96 -15.89 9.37
N GLU A 64 13.73 -14.80 9.37
CA GLU A 64 14.87 -14.63 10.28
C GLU A 64 14.45 -14.25 11.71
N LEU A 65 13.28 -13.62 11.86
CA LEU A 65 12.81 -13.04 13.12
C LEU A 65 11.60 -13.75 13.73
N GLY A 66 10.86 -14.52 12.94
CA GLY A 66 9.65 -15.21 13.37
C GLY A 66 9.16 -16.25 12.37
N GLU A 67 8.02 -16.85 12.71
CA GLU A 67 7.34 -17.85 11.89
C GLU A 67 6.50 -17.16 10.79
N GLU A 68 6.47 -17.75 9.59
CA GLU A 68 5.74 -17.19 8.45
C GLU A 68 4.22 -17.22 8.69
N GLU A 69 3.76 -18.15 9.53
CA GLU A 69 2.40 -18.29 10.04
C GLU A 69 1.91 -17.03 10.78
N LEU A 70 2.80 -16.12 11.22
CA LEU A 70 2.40 -14.82 11.74
C LEU A 70 1.58 -14.00 10.74
N THR A 71 1.76 -14.25 9.43
CA THR A 71 0.96 -13.60 8.37
C THR A 71 -0.53 -13.93 8.49
N ASP A 72 -0.91 -15.09 9.04
CA ASP A 72 -2.30 -15.53 9.19
C ASP A 72 -3.13 -14.57 10.03
N ARG A 73 -2.50 -13.89 10.99
CA ARG A 73 -3.16 -12.89 11.85
C ARG A 73 -3.66 -11.68 11.06
N PHE A 74 -2.99 -11.34 9.96
CA PHE A 74 -3.28 -10.15 9.18
C PHE A 74 -4.17 -10.42 7.96
N LYS A 75 -4.32 -11.70 7.56
CA LYS A 75 -5.14 -12.12 6.41
C LYS A 75 -6.51 -11.48 6.37
N PRO A 76 -7.34 -11.52 7.44
CA PRO A 76 -8.72 -11.05 7.35
C PRO A 76 -8.84 -9.55 7.05
N TYR A 77 -7.84 -8.74 7.41
CA TYR A 77 -7.86 -7.30 7.20
C TYR A 77 -7.41 -6.93 5.80
N PHE A 78 -6.30 -7.52 5.33
CA PHE A 78 -5.84 -7.30 3.97
C PHE A 78 -6.79 -7.91 2.94
N ASP A 79 -7.32 -9.11 3.18
CA ASP A 79 -8.30 -9.74 2.28
C ASP A 79 -9.52 -8.84 2.11
N ALA A 80 -10.09 -8.33 3.21
CA ALA A 80 -11.20 -7.40 3.13
C ALA A 80 -10.84 -6.11 2.37
N PHE A 81 -9.66 -5.54 2.59
CA PHE A 81 -9.20 -4.35 1.86
C PHE A 81 -9.10 -4.62 0.35
N PHE A 82 -8.43 -5.69 -0.05
CA PHE A 82 -8.24 -6.01 -1.46
C PHE A 82 -9.55 -6.46 -2.14
N ASP A 83 -10.43 -7.18 -1.44
CA ASP A 83 -11.69 -7.65 -2.01
C ASP A 83 -12.66 -6.47 -2.24
N HIS A 84 -12.69 -5.47 -1.35
CA HIS A 84 -13.52 -4.28 -1.51
C HIS A 84 -12.92 -3.21 -2.45
N THR A 85 -11.66 -3.37 -2.86
CA THR A 85 -10.96 -2.41 -3.74
C THR A 85 -10.55 -3.03 -5.08
N GLN A 86 -11.23 -4.09 -5.52
CA GLN A 86 -10.93 -4.72 -6.80
C GLN A 86 -11.18 -3.75 -7.97
N PRO A 87 -10.16 -3.42 -8.78
CA PRO A 87 -10.33 -2.58 -9.95
C PRO A 87 -11.16 -3.28 -11.02
N LYS A 88 -12.12 -2.58 -11.62
CA LYS A 88 -12.95 -3.15 -12.69
C LYS A 88 -12.37 -2.95 -14.09
N ASP A 89 -11.48 -1.98 -14.25
CA ASP A 89 -10.84 -1.64 -15.52
C ASP A 89 -9.48 -0.97 -15.33
N TRP A 90 -8.84 -0.60 -16.44
CA TRP A 90 -7.50 0.01 -16.44
C TRP A 90 -7.42 1.29 -15.61
N VAL A 91 -8.44 2.16 -15.70
CA VAL A 91 -8.44 3.44 -14.98
C VAL A 91 -8.48 3.19 -13.48
N GLU A 92 -9.32 2.27 -13.00
CA GLU A 92 -9.32 1.91 -11.58
C GLU A 92 -8.03 1.20 -11.17
N ALA A 93 -7.42 0.40 -12.04
CA ALA A 93 -6.15 -0.27 -11.75
C ALA A 93 -5.02 0.74 -11.54
N GLN A 94 -4.88 1.71 -12.45
CA GLN A 94 -3.91 2.79 -12.30
C GLN A 94 -4.28 3.74 -11.16
N THR A 95 -5.57 3.92 -10.85
CA THR A 95 -5.96 4.66 -9.65
C THR A 95 -5.47 3.95 -8.40
N PHE A 96 -5.63 2.63 -8.30
CA PHE A 96 -5.09 1.85 -7.19
C PHE A 96 -3.57 1.98 -7.09
N HIS A 97 -2.85 1.90 -8.22
CA HIS A 97 -1.40 2.07 -8.21
C HIS A 97 -0.96 3.48 -7.82
N TYR A 98 -1.74 4.50 -8.18
CA TYR A 98 -1.40 5.88 -7.84
C TYR A 98 -1.71 6.25 -6.39
N VAL A 99 -2.88 5.85 -5.86
CA VAL A 99 -3.27 6.21 -4.49
C VAL A 99 -3.03 5.08 -3.50
N GLY A 100 -3.33 3.84 -3.84
CA GLY A 100 -3.24 2.67 -2.96
C GLY A 100 -1.81 2.30 -2.64
N ASP A 101 -0.95 2.19 -3.65
CA ASP A 101 0.46 1.85 -3.41
C ASP A 101 1.22 2.96 -2.70
N ALA A 102 0.83 4.22 -2.92
CA ALA A 102 1.37 5.34 -2.18
C ALA A 102 0.97 5.30 -0.69
N LEU A 103 -0.21 4.76 -0.35
CA LEU A 103 -0.56 4.52 1.06
C LEU A 103 0.41 3.53 1.70
N VAL A 104 0.84 2.48 0.98
CA VAL A 104 1.81 1.51 1.51
C VAL A 104 3.15 2.18 1.82
N SER A 105 3.64 3.05 0.93
CA SER A 105 4.84 3.86 1.18
C SER A 105 4.68 4.74 2.42
N ASP A 106 3.55 5.45 2.54
CA ASP A 106 3.27 6.30 3.69
C ASP A 106 3.17 5.50 5.01
N PHE A 107 2.59 4.29 4.96
CA PHE A 107 2.57 3.33 6.09
C PHE A 107 4.00 2.92 6.48
N ALA A 108 4.83 2.60 5.49
CA ALA A 108 6.18 2.14 5.76
C ALA A 108 7.05 3.23 6.37
N ASP A 109 6.91 4.49 5.96
CA ASP A 109 7.63 5.62 6.57
C ASP A 109 7.33 5.77 8.06
N VAL A 110 6.12 5.42 8.48
CA VAL A 110 5.70 5.46 9.89
C VAL A 110 6.23 4.24 10.66
N LEU A 111 6.32 3.08 10.00
CA LEU A 111 6.79 1.85 10.61
C LEU A 111 8.32 1.77 10.70
N ILE A 112 9.05 2.30 9.71
CA ILE A 112 10.51 2.24 9.62
C ILE A 112 11.24 2.69 10.90
N PRO A 113 10.87 3.80 11.57
CA PRO A 113 11.49 4.22 12.82
C PRO A 113 11.31 3.23 13.98
N LEU A 114 10.35 2.32 13.86
CA LEU A 114 9.98 1.32 14.86
C LEU A 114 10.70 -0.02 14.64
N LEU A 115 11.37 -0.18 13.50
CA LEU A 115 12.09 -1.38 13.12
C LEU A 115 13.55 -1.35 13.58
N ASP A 116 14.13 -2.53 13.79
CA ASP A 116 15.59 -2.63 13.90
C ASP A 116 16.26 -2.20 12.58
N ARG A 117 17.55 -1.82 12.66
CA ARG A 117 18.30 -1.27 11.52
C ARG A 117 18.24 -2.15 10.27
N VAL A 118 18.29 -3.48 10.42
CA VAL A 118 18.30 -4.41 9.29
C VAL A 118 16.92 -4.49 8.67
N SER A 119 15.88 -4.66 9.50
CA SER A 119 14.48 -4.70 9.02
C SER A 119 14.07 -3.40 8.34
N ALA A 120 14.47 -2.25 8.91
CA ALA A 120 14.23 -0.94 8.30
C ALA A 120 14.87 -0.84 6.90
N GLU A 121 16.08 -1.35 6.71
CA GLU A 121 16.75 -1.33 5.41
C GLU A 121 16.09 -2.26 4.40
N VAL A 122 15.64 -3.45 4.83
CA VAL A 122 14.89 -4.38 3.98
C VAL A 122 13.60 -3.72 3.49
N VAL A 123 12.83 -3.10 4.38
CA VAL A 123 11.57 -2.42 4.02
C VAL A 123 11.84 -1.25 3.07
N ARG A 124 12.85 -0.40 3.34
CA ARG A 124 13.23 0.68 2.41
C ARG A 124 13.62 0.16 1.04
N ARG A 125 14.35 -0.96 0.98
CA ARG A 125 14.76 -1.57 -0.29
C ARG A 125 13.58 -2.13 -1.06
N ALA A 126 12.66 -2.82 -0.38
CA ALA A 126 11.44 -3.34 -0.99
C ALA A 126 10.57 -2.22 -1.57
N LEU A 127 10.53 -1.04 -0.94
CA LEU A 127 9.62 0.03 -1.38
C LEU A 127 10.29 1.09 -2.27
N ARG A 128 11.59 0.94 -2.58
CA ARG A 128 12.40 1.95 -3.29
C ARG A 128 11.86 2.29 -4.67
N ASP A 129 11.40 1.31 -5.43
CA ASP A 129 11.07 1.49 -6.85
C ASP A 129 9.62 1.96 -7.09
N ARG A 130 8.86 2.24 -6.01
CA ARG A 130 7.46 2.69 -6.11
C ARG A 130 7.29 4.07 -6.75
N GLU A 131 8.32 4.92 -6.79
CA GLU A 131 8.27 6.24 -7.45
C GLU A 131 8.03 6.12 -8.97
N GLY A 132 8.66 5.14 -9.62
CA GLY A 132 8.49 4.90 -11.06
C GLY A 132 7.06 4.42 -11.38
N GLN A 133 6.53 3.54 -10.53
CA GLN A 133 5.15 3.05 -10.61
C GLN A 133 4.12 4.17 -10.40
N GLU A 134 4.35 5.05 -9.42
CA GLU A 134 3.51 6.21 -9.18
C GLU A 134 3.51 7.16 -10.40
N THR A 135 4.69 7.40 -10.99
CA THR A 135 4.82 8.24 -12.19
C THR A 135 4.07 7.65 -13.37
N PHE A 136 4.24 6.35 -13.63
CA PHE A 136 3.54 5.66 -14.70
C PHE A 136 2.01 5.70 -14.52
N ALA A 137 1.53 5.46 -13.29
CA ALA A 137 0.11 5.52 -12.98
C ALA A 137 -0.45 6.94 -13.16
N LEU A 138 0.27 7.98 -12.71
CA LEU A 138 -0.10 9.38 -12.93
C LEU A 138 -0.27 9.69 -14.43
N ASP A 139 0.69 9.27 -15.25
CA ASP A 139 0.67 9.51 -16.69
C ASP A 139 -0.55 8.84 -17.36
N GLU A 140 -0.84 7.60 -17.01
CA GLU A 140 -1.99 6.86 -17.55
C GLU A 140 -3.33 7.47 -17.10
N LEU A 141 -3.45 7.91 -15.84
CA LEU A 141 -4.64 8.60 -15.35
C LEU A 141 -4.82 9.96 -16.04
N THR A 142 -3.74 10.70 -16.22
CA THR A 142 -3.75 11.99 -16.93
C THR A 142 -4.18 11.80 -18.38
N ARG A 143 -3.67 10.77 -19.05
CA ARG A 143 -4.08 10.40 -20.41
C ARG A 143 -5.56 10.04 -20.47
N ALA A 144 -6.03 9.18 -19.56
CA ALA A 144 -7.43 8.78 -19.50
C ALA A 144 -8.37 9.98 -19.31
N MET A 145 -8.00 10.95 -18.45
CA MET A 145 -8.80 12.16 -18.25
C MET A 145 -8.79 13.12 -19.45
N ARG A 146 -7.72 13.14 -20.25
CA ARG A 146 -7.67 13.90 -21.50
C ARG A 146 -8.57 13.29 -22.58
N GLU A 147 -8.60 11.96 -22.65
CA GLU A 147 -9.43 11.20 -23.60
C GLU A 147 -10.91 11.23 -23.20
N ASP A 148 -11.21 11.08 -21.90
CA ASP A 148 -12.55 11.13 -21.32
C ASP A 148 -12.55 11.97 -20.03
N PRO A 149 -13.01 13.23 -20.08
CA PRO A 149 -13.08 14.09 -18.90
C PRO A 149 -13.95 13.52 -17.76
N SER A 150 -14.89 12.62 -18.05
CA SER A 150 -15.71 11.98 -17.01
C SER A 150 -14.93 10.98 -16.15
N ALA A 151 -13.73 10.56 -16.58
CA ALA A 151 -12.84 9.70 -15.81
C ALA A 151 -12.44 10.32 -14.46
N SER A 152 -12.37 11.66 -14.36
CA SER A 152 -12.04 12.38 -13.12
C SER A 152 -12.94 11.97 -11.95
N GLU A 153 -14.26 11.92 -12.16
CA GLU A 153 -15.22 11.52 -11.13
C GLU A 153 -15.09 10.05 -10.75
N ARG A 154 -14.73 9.20 -11.72
CA ARG A 154 -14.50 7.77 -11.46
C ARG A 154 -13.25 7.55 -10.61
N ILE A 155 -12.16 8.25 -10.95
CA ILE A 155 -10.90 8.24 -10.19
C ILE A 155 -11.15 8.72 -8.76
N ARG A 156 -11.88 9.84 -8.60
CA ARG A 156 -12.27 10.37 -7.28
C ARG A 156 -13.00 9.33 -6.44
N LYS A 157 -14.10 8.77 -6.94
CA LYS A 157 -14.91 7.77 -6.20
C LYS A 157 -14.12 6.53 -5.82
N PHE A 158 -13.32 6.02 -6.75
CA PHE A 158 -12.54 4.82 -6.49
C PHE A 158 -11.41 5.11 -5.49
N SER A 159 -10.75 6.28 -5.59
CA SER A 159 -9.73 6.68 -4.62
C SER A 159 -10.29 6.84 -3.21
N GLN A 160 -11.46 7.48 -3.07
CA GLN A 160 -12.17 7.60 -1.79
C GLN A 160 -12.53 6.23 -1.21
N ARG A 161 -12.93 5.27 -2.05
CA ARG A 161 -13.17 3.87 -1.62
C ARG A 161 -11.88 3.22 -1.12
N VAL A 162 -10.78 3.33 -1.87
CA VAL A 162 -9.49 2.75 -1.48
C VAL A 162 -9.04 3.29 -0.11
N VAL A 163 -9.08 4.60 0.07
CA VAL A 163 -8.68 5.24 1.33
C VAL A 163 -9.61 4.88 2.48
N GLY A 164 -10.93 4.87 2.24
CA GLY A 164 -11.91 4.48 3.25
C GLY A 164 -11.76 3.04 3.72
N GLU A 165 -11.54 2.11 2.79
CA GLU A 165 -11.26 0.71 3.12
C GLU A 165 -9.92 0.56 3.84
N ALA A 166 -8.86 1.24 3.39
CA ALA A 166 -7.56 1.21 4.05
C ALA A 166 -7.70 1.60 5.53
N PHE A 167 -8.34 2.73 5.83
CA PHE A 167 -8.54 3.15 7.24
C PHE A 167 -9.42 2.21 8.03
N THR A 168 -10.47 1.66 7.42
CA THR A 168 -11.36 0.70 8.08
C THR A 168 -10.57 -0.54 8.48
N GLN A 169 -9.81 -1.13 7.56
CA GLN A 169 -9.08 -2.37 7.83
C GLN A 169 -7.88 -2.15 8.75
N THR A 170 -7.15 -1.03 8.62
CA THR A 170 -6.08 -0.66 9.56
C THR A 170 -6.61 -0.49 10.98
N SER A 171 -7.75 0.19 11.16
CA SER A 171 -8.36 0.36 12.49
C SER A 171 -8.75 -0.98 13.11
N ARG A 172 -9.28 -1.91 12.31
CA ARG A 172 -9.61 -3.27 12.74
C ARG A 172 -8.36 -4.07 13.12
N ALA A 173 -7.29 -3.97 12.35
CA ALA A 173 -6.02 -4.66 12.62
C ALA A 173 -5.36 -4.16 13.91
N ILE A 174 -5.30 -2.84 14.12
CA ILE A 174 -4.76 -2.22 15.34
C ILE A 174 -5.60 -2.62 16.56
N GLY A 175 -6.93 -2.62 16.44
CA GLY A 175 -7.82 -3.00 17.53
C GLY A 175 -7.68 -4.47 17.96
N ALA A 176 -7.22 -5.34 17.07
CA ALA A 176 -7.06 -6.77 17.32
C ALA A 176 -5.63 -7.19 17.70
N THR A 177 -4.64 -6.30 17.55
CA THR A 177 -3.22 -6.62 17.72
C THR A 177 -2.58 -5.70 18.76
N GLU A 178 -2.47 -6.17 20.01
CA GLU A 178 -1.92 -5.37 21.12
C GLU A 178 -0.48 -4.91 20.85
N GLY A 179 0.34 -5.76 20.22
CA GLY A 179 1.71 -5.42 19.81
C GLY A 179 1.77 -4.25 18.84
N LEU A 180 0.95 -4.28 17.77
CA LEU A 180 0.85 -3.18 16.80
C LEU A 180 0.29 -1.89 17.42
N ARG A 181 -0.69 -2.01 18.32
CA ARG A 181 -1.25 -0.86 19.04
C ARG A 181 -0.23 -0.19 19.96
N ALA A 182 0.56 -0.99 20.69
CA ALA A 182 1.65 -0.50 21.53
C ALA A 182 2.75 0.15 20.69
N LEU A 183 3.11 -0.48 19.57
CA LEU A 183 4.13 0.01 18.63
C LEU A 183 3.76 1.37 18.04
N LEU A 184 2.49 1.57 17.68
CA LEU A 184 1.99 2.82 17.11
C LEU A 184 1.84 3.94 18.14
N GLY A 185 2.23 3.75 19.41
CA GLY A 185 2.20 4.82 20.42
C GLY A 185 0.79 5.20 20.90
N GLY A 186 -0.19 4.30 20.72
CA GLY A 186 -1.57 4.48 21.19
C GLY A 186 -2.44 5.42 20.35
N ALA A 187 -3.62 5.77 20.90
CA ALA A 187 -4.70 6.39 20.13
C ALA A 187 -4.36 7.76 19.51
N GLU A 188 -3.54 8.56 20.17
CA GLU A 188 -3.16 9.90 19.67
C GLU A 188 -2.19 9.82 18.49
N ALA A 189 -1.23 8.89 18.55
CA ALA A 189 -0.33 8.64 17.43
C ALA A 189 -1.08 7.97 16.25
N GLY A 190 -2.04 7.08 16.52
CA GLY A 190 -2.97 6.58 15.50
C GLY A 190 -3.79 7.68 14.82
N ARG A 191 -4.25 8.70 15.55
CA ARG A 191 -4.94 9.87 14.96
C ARG A 191 -4.02 10.67 14.05
N ARG A 192 -2.80 11.00 14.51
CA ARG A 192 -1.83 11.73 13.69
C ARG A 192 -1.48 10.96 12.41
N PHE A 193 -1.33 9.65 12.53
CA PHE A 193 -1.11 8.76 11.40
C PHE A 193 -2.22 8.92 10.35
N VAL A 194 -3.49 8.80 10.75
CA VAL A 194 -4.63 8.96 9.83
C VAL A 194 -4.64 10.34 9.15
N ILE A 195 -4.35 11.42 9.90
CA ILE A 195 -4.28 12.78 9.34
C ILE A 195 -3.18 12.89 8.27
N GLN A 196 -1.99 12.38 8.55
CA GLN A 196 -0.87 12.40 7.61
C GLN A 196 -1.21 11.64 6.31
N MET A 197 -1.87 10.48 6.43
CA MET A 197 -2.33 9.69 5.28
C MET A 197 -3.37 10.43 4.44
N LEU A 198 -4.33 11.10 5.10
CA LEU A 198 -5.34 11.92 4.44
C LEU A 198 -4.71 13.10 3.69
N ASP A 199 -3.72 13.77 4.28
CA ASP A 199 -3.01 14.87 3.63
C ASP A 199 -2.22 14.40 2.41
N GLY A 200 -1.52 13.26 2.51
CA GLY A 200 -0.85 12.61 1.37
C GLY A 200 -1.83 12.27 0.25
N HIS A 201 -2.97 11.69 0.60
CA HIS A 201 -4.04 11.38 -0.36
C HIS A 201 -4.58 12.63 -1.06
N ARG A 202 -4.87 13.71 -0.31
CA ARG A 202 -5.35 14.98 -0.87
C ARG A 202 -4.35 15.59 -1.84
N LYS A 203 -3.06 15.63 -1.48
CA LYS A 203 -1.98 16.11 -2.37
C LYS A 203 -1.91 15.31 -3.67
N ARG A 204 -2.14 13.99 -3.61
CA ARG A 204 -2.16 13.14 -4.81
C ARG A 204 -3.34 13.48 -5.73
N LEU A 205 -4.54 13.71 -5.19
CA LEU A 205 -5.71 14.13 -5.97
C LEU A 205 -5.61 15.56 -6.51
N ASP A 206 -4.97 16.46 -5.76
CA ASP A 206 -4.63 17.81 -6.20
C ASP A 206 -3.69 17.78 -7.42
N ARG A 207 -2.65 16.93 -7.38
CA ARG A 207 -1.72 16.74 -8.51
C ARG A 207 -2.41 16.22 -9.79
N LEU A 208 -3.53 15.52 -9.65
CA LEU A 208 -4.39 15.09 -10.76
C LEU A 208 -5.41 16.18 -11.21
N GLY A 209 -5.52 17.29 -10.47
CA GLY A 209 -6.52 18.33 -10.70
C GLY A 209 -7.95 17.92 -10.30
N ILE A 210 -8.11 16.92 -9.44
CA ILE A 210 -9.40 16.34 -9.07
C ILE A 210 -9.96 17.00 -7.80
N GLU A 211 -9.14 17.20 -6.77
CA GLU A 211 -9.53 17.86 -5.52
C GLU A 211 -8.46 18.88 -5.16
N PRO A 212 -8.59 20.15 -5.62
CA PRO A 212 -7.61 21.17 -5.35
C PRO A 212 -7.43 21.40 -3.86
N VAL A 213 -6.19 21.40 -3.39
CA VAL A 213 -5.88 21.82 -2.02
C VAL A 213 -5.57 23.31 -2.07
N GLU A 214 -6.38 24.14 -1.39
CA GLU A 214 -6.07 25.57 -1.26
C GLU A 214 -4.66 25.73 -0.68
N SER A 215 -3.82 26.51 -1.36
CA SER A 215 -2.50 26.85 -0.85
C SER A 215 -2.69 27.94 0.20
N ASP A 216 -2.42 27.62 1.47
CA ASP A 216 -2.26 28.61 2.55
C ASP A 216 -1.10 29.58 2.25
#